data_AF-A0A834B9R6-F1
#
_entry.id   AF-A0A834B9R6-F1
#
_cell.length_a   1.000
_cell.length_b   1.000
_cell.length_c   1.000
_cell.angle_alpha   90.00
_cell.angle_beta   90.00
_cell.angle_gamma   90.00
#
_symmetry.space_group_name_H-M   'P 1'
#
loop_
_entity.id
_entity.type
_entity.pdbx_description
1 polymer ?
#
loop_
_entity_poly.entity_id
_entity_poly.type
_entity_poly.pdbx_seq_one_letter_code
_entity_poly.pdbx_strand_id
1 'polypeptide(L)'
;MSARSSPSALPRSSARLSGPRSSRVGRGTVVPAVSSEALGLAGAAGEGVVDKSNVSRRGEKELGGRRGLEGAAPAQAPLLSAPKGSERLEGISVEEAVVTRTQLLEEELSSLKEELALCQADKEFVWSLWKRLQVTNPDLTQTISMVVEREKQKSEAKDRKVLEILQVKDAKIQELEQRELGLKRDINDLVKRKIAVDEENAFLRKEFCDLQKKFKDKRQEVKDTKESVQNKEEQNRLLIKNLEEENEKLSTRCTDLVNDLEKLKKQEAHWRKEKYSTDAKLKAFEDNLIEARKEIEVSQSKYNALSLQLTNKQTELIQKDMDITLVRKELQELQNLYKQNSAHTAQQAELIQQLQLLNMDTQKVLRNQEDVHTAESISYQKVCFYSVIKM
;
A
#
# COMPACT_ATOMS: atom_id res chain seq x y z
N MET A 1 34.23 -32.21 -14.54
CA MET A 1 34.90 -31.06 -15.17
C MET A 1 34.86 -29.87 -14.20
N SER A 2 35.75 -28.90 -14.36
CA SER A 2 36.02 -27.73 -13.48
C SER A 2 34.75 -27.02 -12.96
N ALA A 3 34.59 -26.55 -11.71
CA ALA A 3 35.46 -25.92 -10.69
C ALA A 3 35.48 -24.36 -10.73
N ARG A 4 35.53 -23.76 -9.51
CA ARG A 4 35.47 -22.32 -9.10
C ARG A 4 34.02 -21.81 -8.80
N SER A 5 33.63 -21.28 -7.63
CA SER A 5 34.24 -20.31 -6.67
C SER A 5 34.27 -18.89 -7.27
N SER A 6 33.85 -17.76 -6.66
CA SER A 6 33.45 -17.29 -5.30
C SER A 6 32.96 -15.80 -5.46
N PRO A 7 32.77 -14.92 -4.42
CA PRO A 7 32.31 -15.04 -3.02
C PRO A 7 31.18 -14.02 -2.64
N SER A 8 30.81 -14.03 -1.34
CA SER A 8 29.96 -13.04 -0.65
C SER A 8 30.65 -11.69 -0.36
N ALA A 9 29.85 -10.63 -0.11
CA ALA A 9 30.30 -9.37 0.50
C ALA A 9 29.33 -8.90 1.61
N LEU A 10 29.82 -8.89 2.86
CA LEU A 10 29.28 -8.14 3.99
C LEU A 10 30.11 -6.86 4.18
N PRO A 11 29.56 -5.83 4.85
CA PRO A 11 30.36 -4.96 5.70
C PRO A 11 30.05 -5.17 7.19
N ARG A 12 31.10 -5.11 8.03
CA ARG A 12 31.02 -5.05 9.50
C ARG A 12 31.53 -3.69 9.99
N SER A 13 30.78 -3.05 10.87
CA SER A 13 31.27 -2.22 11.99
C SER A 13 30.08 -2.08 12.97
N SER A 14 30.11 -2.56 14.21
CA SER A 14 31.07 -2.41 15.33
C SER A 14 30.98 -1.05 16.03
N ALA A 15 30.05 -0.93 16.99
CA ALA A 15 30.30 -0.32 18.29
C ALA A 15 29.29 -0.88 19.32
N ARG A 16 29.76 -1.15 20.54
CA ARG A 16 28.96 -1.67 21.68
C ARG A 16 29.24 -0.76 22.88
N LEU A 17 28.25 -0.62 23.77
CA LEU A 17 28.33 -0.37 25.24
C LEU A 17 27.65 0.92 25.77
N SER A 18 26.98 0.72 26.91
CA SER A 18 26.73 1.66 28.03
C SER A 18 25.63 2.74 27.92
N GLY A 19 24.55 2.54 28.68
CA GLY A 19 23.93 3.61 29.51
C GLY A 19 24.45 3.51 30.95
N PRO A 20 23.72 3.94 32.02
CA PRO A 20 22.50 4.76 32.09
C PRO A 20 22.61 5.91 33.15
N ARG A 21 21.47 6.44 33.65
CA ARG A 21 21.27 7.47 34.72
C ARG A 21 21.49 8.94 34.30
N SER A 22 20.93 9.96 34.96
CA SER A 22 19.71 10.11 35.81
C SER A 22 19.67 11.56 36.34
N SER A 23 18.52 12.26 36.28
CA SER A 23 18.18 13.27 37.29
C SER A 23 16.68 13.56 37.36
N ARG A 24 16.17 13.55 38.60
CA ARG A 24 14.76 13.74 38.99
C ARG A 24 14.52 15.20 39.44
N VAL A 25 13.29 15.48 39.89
CA VAL A 25 12.79 16.67 40.61
C VAL A 25 12.10 17.71 39.71
N GLY A 26 10.83 18.13 39.94
CA GLY A 26 9.76 17.53 40.77
C GLY A 26 8.81 18.56 41.41
N ARG A 27 7.50 18.21 41.51
CA ARG A 27 6.40 18.89 42.26
C ARG A 27 6.00 20.26 41.65
N GLY A 28 4.73 20.59 41.35
CA GLY A 28 3.50 20.61 42.17
C GLY A 28 3.26 22.05 42.69
N THR A 29 2.08 22.67 42.83
CA THR A 29 0.68 22.19 42.78
C THR A 29 -0.31 23.41 42.71
N VAL A 30 -1.35 23.32 41.87
CA VAL A 30 -2.74 23.87 41.95
C VAL A 30 -3.07 25.22 42.69
N VAL A 31 -3.51 26.21 41.89
CA VAL A 31 -4.63 27.20 41.99
C VAL A 31 -5.60 27.06 43.20
N PRO A 32 -5.98 28.13 43.97
CA PRO A 32 -7.02 29.13 43.60
C PRO A 32 -6.72 30.58 44.08
N ALA A 33 -7.54 31.64 43.93
CA ALA A 33 -8.63 32.11 43.04
C ALA A 33 -9.56 33.07 43.86
N VAL A 34 -10.13 34.09 43.19
CA VAL A 34 -11.27 34.95 43.61
C VAL A 34 -11.07 36.02 44.71
N SER A 35 -11.48 37.26 44.39
CA SER A 35 -12.30 38.24 45.18
C SER A 35 -12.06 39.66 44.61
N SER A 36 -13.02 40.27 43.91
CA SER A 36 -14.18 41.05 44.41
C SER A 36 -13.81 42.52 44.70
N GLU A 37 -14.29 43.46 43.87
CA GLU A 37 -15.42 44.37 44.12
C GLU A 37 -14.97 45.65 44.88
N ALA A 38 -15.56 46.84 44.79
CA ALA A 38 -16.48 47.58 43.92
C ALA A 38 -16.81 48.87 44.74
N LEU A 39 -17.37 49.92 44.11
CA LEU A 39 -17.80 51.26 44.63
C LEU A 39 -16.90 52.42 44.15
N GLY A 40 -17.44 53.58 43.76
CA GLY A 40 -18.86 53.98 43.70
C GLY A 40 -19.10 55.23 42.82
N LEU A 41 -20.38 55.53 42.56
CA LEU A 41 -20.86 56.58 41.63
C LEU A 41 -21.38 57.83 42.36
N ALA A 42 -21.03 59.01 41.86
CA ALA A 42 -21.79 60.29 41.88
C ALA A 42 -20.99 61.35 41.07
N GLY A 43 -21.53 62.37 40.41
CA GLY A 43 -22.93 62.73 40.15
C GLY A 43 -23.09 64.24 39.87
N ALA A 44 -23.76 64.61 38.77
CA ALA A 44 -24.29 65.94 38.40
C ALA A 44 -23.38 67.07 37.79
N ALA A 45 -23.65 67.33 36.50
CA ALA A 45 -23.97 68.63 35.86
C ALA A 45 -23.01 69.86 35.87
N GLY A 46 -22.79 70.44 34.68
CA GLY A 46 -22.23 71.79 34.46
C GLY A 46 -21.85 72.07 32.99
N GLU A 47 -22.42 73.11 32.39
CA GLU A 47 -22.39 73.54 30.97
C GLU A 47 -21.01 73.69 30.27
N GLY A 48 -21.00 73.66 28.92
CA GLY A 48 -19.75 73.92 28.16
C GLY A 48 -19.70 73.78 26.62
N VAL A 49 -20.75 74.17 25.87
CA VAL A 49 -20.70 74.75 24.49
C VAL A 49 -19.83 74.08 23.37
N VAL A 50 -20.53 73.53 22.35
CA VAL A 50 -20.25 73.55 20.88
C VAL A 50 -18.83 73.18 20.39
N ASP A 51 -18.56 71.98 19.84
CA ASP A 51 -19.01 71.33 18.59
C ASP A 51 -18.19 71.67 17.30
N LYS A 52 -17.44 70.64 16.87
CA LYS A 52 -17.12 70.13 15.52
C LYS A 52 -17.47 70.97 14.26
N SER A 53 -16.50 71.06 13.34
CA SER A 53 -16.48 70.45 11.98
C SER A 53 -15.30 71.07 11.18
N ASN A 54 -14.49 70.41 10.33
CA ASN A 54 -14.61 69.33 9.33
C ASN A 54 -15.05 69.81 7.92
N VAL A 55 -14.34 69.31 6.87
CA VAL A 55 -14.64 69.37 5.41
C VAL A 55 -14.11 70.56 4.53
N SER A 56 -12.98 70.28 3.85
CA SER A 56 -12.66 70.41 2.39
C SER A 56 -13.48 71.29 1.41
N ARG A 57 -12.78 72.18 0.66
CA ARG A 57 -12.77 72.35 -0.84
C ARG A 57 -11.84 73.53 -1.23
N ARG A 58 -11.00 73.47 -2.29
CA ARG A 58 -11.21 73.73 -3.74
C ARG A 58 -11.90 75.08 -4.07
N GLY A 59 -11.23 75.94 -4.85
CA GLY A 59 -11.92 76.81 -5.82
C GLY A 59 -11.43 78.27 -5.99
N GLU A 60 -10.57 78.48 -6.99
CA GLU A 60 -10.58 79.61 -7.97
C GLU A 60 -10.48 81.10 -7.53
N LYS A 61 -10.38 81.94 -8.58
CA LYS A 61 -9.81 83.29 -8.62
C LYS A 61 -10.81 84.43 -8.37
N GLU A 62 -10.21 85.60 -8.10
CA GLU A 62 -10.40 86.88 -8.82
C GLU A 62 -11.12 88.07 -8.12
N LEU A 63 -10.61 89.27 -8.46
CA LEU A 63 -11.19 90.63 -8.35
C LEU A 63 -11.34 91.33 -6.97
N GLY A 64 -10.44 92.29 -6.70
CA GLY A 64 -10.84 93.71 -6.74
C GLY A 64 -11.09 94.53 -5.45
N GLY A 65 -10.11 95.37 -5.06
CA GLY A 65 -10.34 96.84 -5.00
C GLY A 65 -10.44 97.62 -3.66
N ARG A 66 -9.37 98.40 -3.37
CA ARG A 66 -9.32 99.71 -2.60
C ARG A 66 -9.73 99.69 -1.10
N ARG A 67 -9.33 100.64 -0.21
CA ARG A 67 -8.73 101.99 -0.36
C ARG A 67 -8.00 102.49 0.94
N GLY A 68 -6.90 103.25 0.79
CA GLY A 68 -6.41 104.31 1.71
C GLY A 68 -5.71 103.91 3.04
N LEU A 69 -4.84 104.72 3.67
CA LEU A 69 -4.26 106.05 3.33
C LEU A 69 -2.90 106.30 4.04
N GLU A 70 -2.11 107.22 3.45
CA GLU A 70 -1.00 108.08 3.96
C GLU A 70 0.30 107.45 4.55
N GLY A 71 1.48 108.11 4.55
CA GLY A 71 1.97 109.40 3.99
C GLY A 71 3.54 109.40 3.99
N ALA A 72 4.36 110.40 3.59
CA ALA A 72 4.25 111.77 3.02
C ALA A 72 5.51 112.09 2.15
N ALA A 73 5.53 113.18 1.37
CA ALA A 73 6.69 113.65 0.55
C ALA A 73 7.54 114.73 1.26
N PRO A 74 8.72 115.19 0.76
CA PRO A 74 8.88 116.03 -0.45
C PRO A 74 10.14 115.62 -1.30
N ALA A 75 10.64 116.30 -2.34
CA ALA A 75 10.49 117.68 -2.85
C ALA A 75 10.70 117.78 -4.39
N GLN A 76 10.39 118.94 -4.98
CA GLN A 76 10.68 119.30 -6.39
C GLN A 76 11.94 120.20 -6.51
N ALA A 77 12.57 120.20 -7.69
CA ALA A 77 13.51 121.22 -8.18
C ALA A 77 13.43 121.31 -9.72
N PRO A 78 13.77 122.45 -10.38
CA PRO A 78 12.97 122.92 -11.52
C PRO A 78 13.67 123.07 -12.89
N LEU A 79 12.80 123.17 -13.91
CA LEU A 79 12.92 123.75 -15.26
C LEU A 79 14.29 124.23 -15.79
N LEU A 80 14.65 123.73 -16.98
CA LEU A 80 15.31 124.53 -18.02
C LEU A 80 14.67 124.27 -19.40
N SER A 81 14.32 125.35 -20.08
CA SER A 81 13.81 125.37 -21.46
C SER A 81 14.92 125.70 -22.45
N ALA A 82 14.95 125.01 -23.60
CA ALA A 82 15.88 125.27 -24.71
C ALA A 82 15.11 125.68 -25.99
N PRO A 83 15.74 126.40 -26.95
CA PRO A 83 15.04 127.42 -27.72
C PRO A 83 14.28 126.94 -28.97
N LYS A 84 13.29 127.76 -29.39
CA LYS A 84 12.79 127.78 -30.76
C LYS A 84 13.71 128.65 -31.64
N GLY A 85 13.99 128.19 -32.85
CA GLY A 85 14.40 129.05 -33.96
C GLY A 85 15.71 128.63 -34.64
N SER A 86 15.58 128.00 -35.81
CA SER A 86 16.55 128.17 -36.89
C SER A 86 15.79 127.99 -38.19
N GLU A 87 15.61 129.09 -38.92
CA GLU A 87 15.03 129.05 -40.27
C GLU A 87 15.99 128.35 -41.23
N ARG A 88 15.40 127.69 -42.24
CA ARG A 88 16.14 127.02 -43.31
C ARG A 88 16.49 128.05 -44.37
N LEU A 89 17.76 128.48 -44.42
CA LEU A 89 18.33 129.18 -45.57
C LEU A 89 19.49 128.36 -46.14
N GLU A 90 19.45 128.21 -47.47
CA GLU A 90 20.34 127.36 -48.25
C GLU A 90 21.55 128.16 -48.75
N GLY A 91 22.70 127.50 -48.95
CA GLY A 91 23.78 128.04 -49.79
C GLY A 91 24.97 128.65 -49.06
N ILE A 92 25.68 127.88 -48.23
CA ILE A 92 27.06 128.17 -47.81
C ILE A 92 27.93 126.94 -48.12
N SER A 93 29.15 127.15 -48.63
CA SER A 93 30.02 126.05 -49.06
C SER A 93 30.48 125.18 -47.88
N VAL A 94 30.97 123.96 -48.12
CA VAL A 94 31.45 123.08 -47.04
C VAL A 94 32.59 123.73 -46.25
N GLU A 95 33.49 124.45 -46.91
CA GLU A 95 34.53 125.26 -46.26
C GLU A 95 33.93 126.35 -45.35
N GLU A 96 32.92 127.11 -45.80
CA GLU A 96 32.28 128.15 -44.99
C GLU A 96 31.40 127.57 -43.87
N ALA A 97 30.76 126.42 -44.10
CA ALA A 97 30.01 125.69 -43.07
C ALA A 97 30.95 125.09 -42.00
N VAL A 98 32.16 124.69 -42.40
CA VAL A 98 33.24 124.32 -41.47
C VAL A 98 33.74 125.56 -40.74
N VAL A 99 34.08 126.65 -41.43
CA VAL A 99 34.58 127.89 -40.80
C VAL A 99 33.57 128.50 -39.83
N THR A 100 32.30 128.60 -40.18
CA THR A 100 31.23 129.09 -39.28
C THR A 100 30.98 128.15 -38.12
N ARG A 101 31.10 126.82 -38.32
CA ARG A 101 31.06 125.86 -37.20
C ARG A 101 32.31 125.95 -36.32
N THR A 102 33.48 126.22 -36.88
CA THR A 102 34.72 126.44 -36.13
C THR A 102 34.62 127.73 -35.32
N GLN A 103 34.09 128.81 -35.91
CA GLN A 103 33.80 130.06 -35.21
C GLN A 103 32.78 129.87 -34.08
N LEU A 104 31.66 129.17 -34.32
CA LEU A 104 30.68 128.87 -33.28
C LEU A 104 31.28 128.01 -32.15
N LEU A 105 32.13 127.03 -32.48
CA LEU A 105 32.87 126.25 -31.48
C LEU A 105 33.96 127.08 -30.78
N GLU A 106 34.57 128.06 -31.43
CA GLU A 106 35.51 129.01 -30.82
C GLU A 106 34.79 129.99 -29.88
N GLU A 107 33.57 130.41 -30.23
CA GLU A 107 32.66 131.19 -29.38
C GLU A 107 32.19 130.38 -28.18
N GLU A 108 31.74 129.13 -28.36
CA GLU A 108 31.39 128.21 -27.26
C GLU A 108 32.60 127.91 -26.36
N LEU A 109 33.79 127.68 -26.93
CA LEU A 109 35.03 127.48 -26.17
C LEU A 109 35.49 128.76 -25.46
N SER A 110 35.16 129.94 -25.98
CA SER A 110 35.46 131.22 -25.32
C SER A 110 34.47 131.47 -24.18
N SER A 111 33.18 131.23 -24.41
CA SER A 111 32.13 131.24 -23.38
C SER A 111 32.44 130.27 -22.23
N LEU A 112 32.79 129.02 -22.51
CA LEU A 112 33.17 128.03 -21.48
C LEU A 112 34.47 128.41 -20.74
N LYS A 113 35.40 129.12 -21.38
CA LYS A 113 36.58 129.69 -20.69
C LYS A 113 36.20 130.84 -19.78
N GLU A 114 35.26 131.70 -20.20
CA GLU A 114 34.73 132.79 -19.39
C GLU A 114 33.92 132.24 -18.20
N GLU A 115 33.05 131.24 -18.40
CA GLU A 115 32.35 130.54 -17.31
C GLU A 115 33.32 129.85 -16.34
N LEU A 116 34.37 129.19 -16.85
CA LEU A 116 35.40 128.59 -15.99
C LEU A 116 36.18 129.65 -15.20
N ALA A 117 36.51 130.79 -15.84
CA ALA A 117 37.19 131.91 -15.18
C ALA A 117 36.28 132.57 -14.12
N LEU A 118 34.98 132.70 -14.39
CA LEU A 118 33.98 133.16 -13.42
C LEU A 118 33.84 132.17 -12.25
N CYS A 119 33.73 130.87 -12.51
CA CYS A 119 33.69 129.84 -11.46
C CYS A 119 34.97 129.81 -10.60
N GLN A 120 36.13 130.05 -11.22
CA GLN A 120 37.40 130.22 -10.50
C GLN A 120 37.41 131.51 -9.67
N ALA A 121 36.95 132.62 -10.23
CA ALA A 121 36.82 133.89 -9.51
C ALA A 121 35.86 133.79 -8.32
N ASP A 122 34.71 133.13 -8.48
CA ASP A 122 33.75 132.86 -7.41
C ASP A 122 34.33 131.94 -6.33
N LYS A 123 35.06 130.88 -6.72
CA LYS A 123 35.79 130.03 -5.77
C LYS A 123 36.79 130.85 -4.94
N GLU A 124 37.62 131.66 -5.60
CA GLU A 124 38.62 132.49 -4.92
C GLU A 124 37.97 133.65 -4.12
N PHE A 125 36.81 134.16 -4.56
CA PHE A 125 36.01 135.14 -3.83
C PHE A 125 35.42 134.54 -2.55
N VAL A 126 34.75 133.39 -2.63
CA VAL A 126 34.20 132.67 -1.48
C VAL A 126 35.32 132.25 -0.52
N TRP A 127 36.46 131.78 -1.05
CA TRP A 127 37.64 131.46 -0.25
C TRP A 127 38.23 132.69 0.45
N SER A 128 38.33 133.83 -0.25
CA SER A 128 38.80 135.11 0.31
C SER A 128 37.83 135.67 1.35
N LEU A 129 36.52 135.53 1.13
CA LEU A 129 35.47 135.93 2.06
C LEU A 129 35.51 135.07 3.33
N TRP A 130 35.64 133.76 3.18
CA TRP A 130 35.86 132.82 4.30
C TRP A 130 37.15 133.14 5.06
N LYS A 131 38.25 133.43 4.34
CA LYS A 131 39.53 133.80 4.97
C LYS A 131 39.44 135.12 5.73
N ARG A 132 38.71 136.11 5.20
CA ARG A 132 38.44 137.38 5.89
C ARG A 132 37.55 137.15 7.12
N LEU A 133 36.51 136.33 7.02
CA LEU A 133 35.63 135.95 8.13
C LEU A 133 36.43 135.27 9.26
N GLN A 134 37.36 134.38 8.92
CA GLN A 134 38.26 133.71 9.87
C GLN A 134 39.19 134.69 10.62
N VAL A 135 39.59 135.80 9.99
CA VAL A 135 40.43 136.84 10.62
C VAL A 135 39.59 137.82 11.43
N THR A 136 38.40 138.19 10.98
CA THR A 136 37.54 139.18 11.68
C THR A 136 36.69 138.59 12.78
N ASN A 137 36.32 137.31 12.69
CA ASN A 137 35.45 136.60 13.63
C ASN A 137 36.04 135.21 13.97
N PRO A 138 37.21 135.14 14.63
CA PRO A 138 37.87 133.88 14.95
C PRO A 138 36.97 132.94 15.77
N ASP A 139 36.21 133.48 16.73
CA ASP A 139 35.29 132.72 17.59
C ASP A 139 34.16 132.05 16.79
N LEU A 140 33.64 132.73 15.76
CA LEU A 140 32.61 132.19 14.86
C LEU A 140 33.18 131.07 13.98
N THR A 141 34.36 131.27 13.40
CA THR A 141 35.03 130.23 12.61
C THR A 141 35.40 129.02 13.48
N GLN A 142 35.89 129.23 14.70
CA GLN A 142 36.14 128.14 15.66
C GLN A 142 34.84 127.37 15.98
N THR A 143 33.73 128.08 16.21
CA THR A 143 32.42 127.47 16.45
C THR A 143 31.96 126.63 15.25
N ILE A 144 32.10 127.16 14.02
CA ILE A 144 31.77 126.42 12.79
C ILE A 144 32.66 125.18 12.64
N SER A 145 33.97 125.29 12.88
CA SER A 145 34.89 124.14 12.84
C SER A 145 34.53 123.06 13.87
N MET A 146 34.12 123.44 15.08
CA MET A 146 33.64 122.49 16.10
C MET A 146 32.33 121.81 15.69
N VAL A 147 31.41 122.52 15.02
CA VAL A 147 30.17 121.94 14.48
C VAL A 147 30.47 120.96 13.34
N VAL A 148 31.36 121.32 12.40
CA VAL A 148 31.77 120.45 11.28
C VAL A 148 32.46 119.18 11.78
N GLU A 149 33.42 119.30 12.70
CA GLU A 149 34.08 118.11 13.27
C GLU A 149 33.07 117.25 14.05
N ARG A 150 32.13 117.85 14.79
CA ARG A 150 31.06 117.09 15.47
C ARG A 150 30.17 116.33 14.48
N GLU A 151 29.82 116.92 13.34
CA GLU A 151 28.96 116.25 12.35
C GLU A 151 29.72 115.14 11.61
N LYS A 152 31.00 115.37 11.27
CA LYS A 152 31.92 114.34 10.78
C LYS A 152 32.05 113.17 11.76
N GLN A 153 32.27 113.44 13.05
CA GLN A 153 32.32 112.39 14.07
C GLN A 153 30.99 111.62 14.19
N LYS A 154 29.83 112.25 13.93
CA LYS A 154 28.54 111.55 13.84
C LYS A 154 28.41 110.68 12.60
N SER A 155 28.86 111.13 11.42
CA SER A 155 28.83 110.30 10.21
C SER A 155 29.78 109.11 10.35
N GLU A 156 31.02 109.34 10.77
CA GLU A 156 32.01 108.28 11.04
C GLU A 156 31.52 107.28 12.10
N ALA A 157 30.73 107.72 13.10
CA ALA A 157 30.11 106.83 14.08
C ALA A 157 28.91 106.03 13.52
N LYS A 158 28.17 106.57 12.55
CA LYS A 158 27.13 105.83 11.81
C LYS A 158 27.76 104.79 10.88
N ASP A 159 28.80 105.19 10.13
CA ASP A 159 29.49 104.32 9.18
C ASP A 159 30.16 103.15 9.90
N ARG A 160 30.81 103.39 11.04
CA ARG A 160 31.33 102.32 11.92
C ARG A 160 30.24 101.34 12.36
N LYS A 161 29.06 101.81 12.75
CA LYS A 161 27.92 100.94 13.12
C LYS A 161 27.39 100.14 11.92
N VAL A 162 27.35 100.74 10.73
CA VAL A 162 26.96 100.03 9.50
C VAL A 162 27.97 98.92 9.19
N LEU A 163 29.27 99.20 9.28
CA LEU A 163 30.34 98.20 9.09
C LEU A 163 30.28 97.07 10.13
N GLU A 164 30.03 97.38 11.41
CA GLU A 164 29.83 96.38 12.46
C GLU A 164 28.61 95.48 12.17
N ILE A 165 27.48 96.07 11.76
CA ILE A 165 26.27 95.32 11.37
C ILE A 165 26.53 94.43 10.15
N LEU A 166 27.31 94.91 9.16
CA LEU A 166 27.71 94.10 8.01
C LEU A 166 28.59 92.92 8.42
N GLN A 167 29.64 93.14 9.22
CA GLN A 167 30.51 92.07 9.72
C GLN A 167 29.73 90.99 10.51
N VAL A 168 28.80 91.39 11.37
CA VAL A 168 27.94 90.45 12.11
C VAL A 168 26.99 89.68 11.17
N LYS A 169 26.47 90.33 10.12
CA LYS A 169 25.65 89.67 9.10
C LYS A 169 26.44 88.69 8.25
N ASP A 170 27.64 89.06 7.79
CA ASP A 170 28.50 88.22 6.97
C ASP A 170 28.93 86.97 7.76
N ALA A 171 29.32 87.13 9.03
CA ALA A 171 29.59 86.00 9.93
C ALA A 171 28.35 85.10 10.11
N LYS A 172 27.14 85.68 10.19
CA LYS A 172 25.89 84.90 10.32
C LYS A 172 25.50 84.17 9.03
N ILE A 173 25.77 84.77 7.87
CA ILE A 173 25.59 84.16 6.55
C ILE A 173 26.52 82.94 6.42
N GLN A 174 27.82 83.10 6.72
CA GLN A 174 28.77 81.98 6.71
C GLN A 174 28.34 80.83 7.66
N GLU A 175 27.86 81.15 8.86
CA GLU A 175 27.36 80.14 9.81
C GLU A 175 26.12 79.39 9.28
N LEU A 176 25.23 80.09 8.56
CA LEU A 176 24.06 79.50 7.89
C LEU A 176 24.48 78.60 6.72
N GLU A 177 25.40 79.05 5.88
CA GLU A 177 25.94 78.29 4.74
C GLU A 177 26.63 77.00 5.20
N GLN A 178 27.46 77.05 6.26
CA GLN A 178 28.08 75.84 6.81
C GLN A 178 27.05 74.85 7.37
N ARG A 179 26.00 75.34 8.05
CA ARG A 179 24.89 74.48 8.49
C ARG A 179 24.08 73.91 7.32
N GLU A 180 23.86 74.67 6.24
CA GLU A 180 23.21 74.18 5.03
C GLU A 180 24.04 73.08 4.33
N LEU A 181 25.36 73.25 4.24
CA LEU A 181 26.28 72.25 3.69
C LEU A 181 26.32 70.98 4.55
N GLY A 182 26.28 71.11 5.88
CA GLY A 182 26.12 69.98 6.80
C GLY A 182 24.83 69.20 6.54
N LEU A 183 23.68 69.89 6.57
CA LEU A 183 22.37 69.30 6.33
C LEU A 183 22.25 68.65 4.93
N LYS A 184 22.84 69.26 3.89
CA LYS A 184 22.90 68.65 2.54
C LYS A 184 23.67 67.33 2.53
N ARG A 185 24.76 67.21 3.30
CA ARG A 185 25.51 65.96 3.45
C ARG A 185 24.67 64.90 4.19
N ASP A 186 24.06 65.27 5.31
CA ASP A 186 23.24 64.37 6.13
C ASP A 186 22.02 63.85 5.35
N ILE A 187 21.37 64.71 4.55
CA ILE A 187 20.27 64.34 3.64
C ILE A 187 20.76 63.33 2.60
N ASN A 188 21.93 63.55 1.98
CA ASN A 188 22.49 62.62 1.00
C ASN A 188 22.77 61.24 1.62
N ASP A 189 23.33 61.19 2.83
CA ASP A 189 23.65 59.93 3.52
C ASP A 189 22.40 59.25 4.12
N LEU A 190 21.34 60.00 4.42
CA LEU A 190 19.99 59.46 4.66
C LEU A 190 19.39 58.84 3.39
N VAL A 191 19.50 59.51 2.24
CA VAL A 191 18.98 59.01 0.95
C VAL A 191 19.68 57.72 0.54
N LYS A 192 21.01 57.63 0.65
CA LYS A 192 21.76 56.39 0.37
C LYS A 192 21.30 55.22 1.24
N ARG A 193 21.15 55.45 2.56
CA ARG A 193 20.67 54.43 3.49
C ARG A 193 19.23 54.01 3.19
N LYS A 194 18.37 54.96 2.80
CA LYS A 194 17.00 54.66 2.37
C LYS A 194 16.99 53.75 1.13
N ILE A 195 17.80 54.06 0.11
CA ILE A 195 17.90 53.24 -1.11
C ILE A 195 18.32 51.81 -0.78
N ALA A 196 19.38 51.62 0.03
CA ALA A 196 19.82 50.29 0.44
C ALA A 196 18.73 49.49 1.20
N VAL A 197 17.96 50.15 2.07
CA VAL A 197 16.84 49.54 2.79
C VAL A 197 15.66 49.24 1.85
N ASP A 198 15.37 50.09 0.87
CA ASP A 198 14.34 49.85 -0.14
C ASP A 198 14.71 48.65 -1.06
N GLU A 199 15.99 48.50 -1.39
CA GLU A 199 16.55 47.35 -2.14
C GLU A 199 16.46 46.04 -1.32
N GLU A 200 16.86 46.05 -0.05
CA GLU A 200 16.72 44.90 0.86
C GLU A 200 15.24 44.50 1.02
N ASN A 201 14.35 45.47 1.20
CA ASN A 201 12.90 45.22 1.27
C ASN A 201 12.36 44.62 -0.04
N ALA A 202 12.85 45.04 -1.21
CA ALA A 202 12.47 44.45 -2.49
C ALA A 202 12.97 43.01 -2.62
N PHE A 203 14.19 42.71 -2.17
CA PHE A 203 14.74 41.36 -2.11
C PHE A 203 13.94 40.44 -1.18
N LEU A 204 13.70 40.86 0.07
CA LEU A 204 12.92 40.08 1.05
C LEU A 204 11.48 39.83 0.59
N ARG A 205 10.84 40.79 -0.09
CA ARG A 205 9.52 40.60 -0.72
C ARG A 205 9.55 39.53 -1.80
N LYS A 206 10.62 39.48 -2.61
CA LYS A 206 10.79 38.43 -3.64
C LYS A 206 10.97 37.05 -3.00
N GLU A 207 11.85 36.93 -2.00
CA GLU A 207 12.05 35.66 -1.28
C GLU A 207 10.77 35.18 -0.59
N PHE A 208 10.00 36.09 0.02
CA PHE A 208 8.70 35.76 0.62
C PHE A 208 7.71 35.24 -0.42
N CYS A 209 7.63 35.85 -1.61
CA CYS A 209 6.80 35.35 -2.72
C CYS A 209 7.26 33.96 -3.20
N ASP A 210 8.56 33.75 -3.36
CA ASP A 210 9.13 32.46 -3.78
C ASP A 210 8.89 31.35 -2.74
N LEU A 211 9.02 31.66 -1.45
CA LEU A 211 8.69 30.75 -0.35
C LEU A 211 7.18 30.48 -0.27
N GLN A 212 6.34 31.50 -0.44
CA GLN A 212 4.88 31.31 -0.48
C GLN A 212 4.46 30.43 -1.66
N LYS A 213 5.09 30.57 -2.82
CA LYS A 213 4.89 29.69 -3.98
C LYS A 213 5.30 28.26 -3.64
N LYS A 214 6.54 28.03 -3.18
CA LYS A 214 7.03 26.70 -2.74
C LYS A 214 6.12 26.04 -1.69
N PHE A 215 5.52 26.82 -0.79
CA PHE A 215 4.58 26.31 0.20
C PHE A 215 3.23 25.88 -0.42
N LYS A 216 2.72 26.64 -1.39
CA LYS A 216 1.51 26.25 -2.17
C LYS A 216 1.78 24.99 -2.99
N ASP A 217 2.91 24.93 -3.68
CA ASP A 217 3.32 23.78 -4.50
C ASP A 217 3.44 22.51 -3.63
N LYS A 218 4.17 22.56 -2.51
CA LYS A 218 4.26 21.44 -1.55
C LYS A 218 2.92 21.06 -0.92
N ARG A 219 2.04 22.04 -0.64
CA ARG A 219 0.69 21.74 -0.12
C ARG A 219 -0.13 20.96 -1.16
N GLN A 220 0.01 21.28 -2.44
CA GLN A 220 -0.65 20.56 -3.52
C GLN A 220 -0.07 19.16 -3.70
N GLU A 221 1.27 19.02 -3.72
CA GLU A 221 1.96 17.72 -3.76
C GLU A 221 1.53 16.78 -2.61
N VAL A 222 1.41 17.31 -1.38
CA VAL A 222 0.90 16.56 -0.22
C VAL A 222 -0.58 16.16 -0.38
N LYS A 223 -1.40 16.97 -1.07
CA LYS A 223 -2.79 16.62 -1.37
C LYS A 223 -2.86 15.49 -2.40
N ASP A 224 -2.10 15.61 -3.49
CA ASP A 224 -2.13 14.66 -4.61
C ASP A 224 -1.53 13.30 -4.21
N THR A 225 -0.45 13.30 -3.42
CA THR A 225 0.13 12.07 -2.86
C THR A 225 -0.82 11.40 -1.86
N LYS A 226 -1.52 12.16 -1.02
CA LYS A 226 -2.55 11.63 -0.11
C LYS A 226 -3.68 10.96 -0.89
N GLU A 227 -4.17 11.59 -1.95
CA GLU A 227 -5.23 11.03 -2.81
C GLU A 227 -4.75 9.75 -3.53
N SER A 228 -3.52 9.74 -4.05
CA SER A 228 -2.90 8.55 -4.66
C SER A 228 -2.75 7.39 -3.66
N VAL A 229 -2.38 7.67 -2.41
CA VAL A 229 -2.30 6.66 -1.34
C VAL A 229 -3.69 6.13 -1.00
N GLN A 230 -4.67 7.02 -0.79
CA GLN A 230 -6.05 6.62 -0.47
C GLN A 230 -6.66 5.73 -1.57
N ASN A 231 -6.47 6.08 -2.85
CA ASN A 231 -6.93 5.27 -3.98
C ASN A 231 -6.28 3.87 -4.01
N LYS A 232 -4.99 3.76 -3.65
CA LYS A 232 -4.29 2.46 -3.52
C LYS A 232 -4.74 1.67 -2.30
N GLU A 233 -5.02 2.32 -1.18
CA GLU A 233 -5.58 1.68 0.01
C GLU A 233 -6.98 1.12 -0.26
N GLU A 234 -7.80 1.82 -1.05
CA GLU A 234 -9.13 1.36 -1.44
C GLU A 234 -9.06 0.20 -2.45
N GLN A 235 -8.15 0.25 -3.43
CA GLN A 235 -7.85 -0.89 -4.31
C GLN A 235 -7.36 -2.13 -3.52
N ASN A 236 -6.44 -1.93 -2.57
CA ASN A 236 -5.96 -3.00 -1.70
C ASN A 236 -7.08 -3.59 -0.83
N ARG A 237 -7.97 -2.74 -0.29
CA ARG A 237 -9.15 -3.18 0.49
C ARG A 237 -10.09 -4.05 -0.34
N LEU A 238 -10.36 -3.67 -1.60
CA LEU A 238 -11.16 -4.48 -2.52
C LEU A 238 -10.48 -5.80 -2.88
N LEU A 239 -9.17 -5.79 -3.11
CA LEU A 239 -8.39 -7.00 -3.40
C LEU A 239 -8.36 -7.97 -2.22
N ILE A 240 -8.17 -7.47 -0.99
CA ILE A 240 -8.23 -8.27 0.24
C ILE A 240 -9.60 -8.90 0.38
N LYS A 241 -10.69 -8.13 0.23
CA LYS A 241 -12.06 -8.64 0.31
C LYS A 241 -12.31 -9.78 -0.70
N ASN A 242 -11.86 -9.62 -1.93
CA ASN A 242 -12.00 -10.67 -2.95
C ASN A 242 -11.21 -11.95 -2.59
N LEU A 243 -10.00 -11.81 -2.02
CA LEU A 243 -9.21 -12.95 -1.56
C LEU A 243 -9.82 -13.64 -0.33
N GLU A 244 -10.42 -12.87 0.59
CA GLU A 244 -11.19 -13.41 1.72
C GLU A 244 -12.41 -14.21 1.22
N GLU A 245 -13.18 -13.66 0.27
CA GLU A 245 -14.32 -14.35 -0.34
C GLU A 245 -13.92 -15.65 -1.08
N GLU A 246 -12.79 -15.67 -1.81
CA GLU A 246 -12.28 -16.91 -2.41
C GLU A 246 -11.72 -17.90 -1.38
N ASN A 247 -11.08 -17.42 -0.31
CA ASN A 247 -10.60 -18.27 0.77
C ASN A 247 -11.75 -18.96 1.52
N GLU A 248 -12.87 -18.27 1.76
CA GLU A 248 -14.09 -18.88 2.33
C GLU A 248 -14.70 -19.94 1.39
N LYS A 249 -14.73 -19.71 0.07
CA LYS A 249 -15.17 -20.71 -0.92
C LYS A 249 -14.25 -21.94 -0.96
N LEU A 250 -12.94 -21.75 -0.81
CA LEU A 250 -11.98 -22.86 -0.72
C LEU A 250 -12.07 -23.59 0.62
N SER A 251 -12.26 -22.87 1.72
CA SER A 251 -12.44 -23.42 3.06
C SER A 251 -13.67 -24.32 3.14
N THR A 252 -14.83 -23.81 2.71
CA THR A 252 -16.08 -24.60 2.63
C THR A 252 -15.90 -25.86 1.77
N ARG A 253 -15.36 -25.73 0.56
CA ARG A 253 -15.04 -26.89 -0.30
C ARG A 253 -14.08 -27.89 0.35
N CYS A 254 -13.09 -27.43 1.12
CA CYS A 254 -12.20 -28.31 1.88
C CYS A 254 -12.96 -29.06 2.99
N THR A 255 -13.87 -28.40 3.71
CA THR A 255 -14.71 -29.07 4.72
C THR A 255 -15.62 -30.13 4.09
N ASP A 256 -16.23 -29.86 2.93
CA ASP A 256 -17.05 -30.84 2.21
C ASP A 256 -16.26 -32.07 1.76
N LEU A 257 -15.07 -31.85 1.17
CA LEU A 257 -14.18 -32.95 0.76
C LEU A 257 -13.69 -33.78 1.96
N VAL A 258 -13.44 -33.16 3.12
CA VAL A 258 -13.10 -33.89 4.36
C VAL A 258 -14.29 -34.72 4.85
N ASN A 259 -15.51 -34.15 4.83
CA ASN A 259 -16.72 -34.86 5.20
C ASN A 259 -16.97 -36.09 4.29
N ASP A 260 -16.76 -35.95 2.98
CA ASP A 260 -16.91 -37.06 2.02
C ASP A 260 -15.83 -38.12 2.17
N LEU A 261 -14.58 -37.73 2.44
CA LEU A 261 -13.50 -38.67 2.79
C LEU A 261 -13.83 -39.45 4.08
N GLU A 262 -14.48 -38.82 5.07
CA GLU A 262 -14.89 -39.51 6.29
C GLU A 262 -16.04 -40.50 6.03
N LYS A 263 -17.02 -40.14 5.18
CA LYS A 263 -18.09 -41.05 4.72
C LYS A 263 -17.49 -42.26 3.99
N LEU A 264 -16.56 -42.05 3.06
CA LEU A 264 -15.88 -43.12 2.32
C LEU A 264 -15.07 -44.03 3.26
N LYS A 265 -14.34 -43.48 4.23
CA LYS A 265 -13.63 -44.28 5.25
C LYS A 265 -14.59 -45.14 6.09
N LYS A 266 -15.77 -44.63 6.44
CA LYS A 266 -16.81 -45.40 7.16
C LYS A 266 -17.35 -46.54 6.29
N GLN A 267 -17.59 -46.30 5.00
CA GLN A 267 -17.99 -47.34 4.05
C GLN A 267 -16.89 -48.38 3.82
N GLU A 268 -15.64 -47.98 3.66
CA GLU A 268 -14.49 -48.89 3.51
C GLU A 268 -14.31 -49.78 4.75
N ALA A 269 -14.48 -49.22 5.96
CA ALA A 269 -14.46 -49.97 7.21
C ALA A 269 -15.63 -50.95 7.33
N HIS A 270 -16.81 -50.62 6.79
CA HIS A 270 -17.94 -51.55 6.67
C HIS A 270 -17.62 -52.70 5.71
N TRP A 271 -17.18 -52.40 4.47
CA TRP A 271 -16.84 -53.42 3.49
C TRP A 271 -15.68 -54.33 3.92
N ARG A 272 -14.70 -53.81 4.69
CA ARG A 272 -13.67 -54.65 5.30
C ARG A 272 -14.24 -55.66 6.30
N LYS A 273 -15.23 -55.28 7.13
CA LYS A 273 -15.90 -56.21 8.05
C LYS A 273 -16.70 -57.28 7.31
N GLU A 274 -17.47 -56.88 6.30
CA GLU A 274 -18.21 -57.82 5.44
C GLU A 274 -17.26 -58.79 4.74
N LYS A 275 -16.14 -58.30 4.21
CA LYS A 275 -15.11 -59.17 3.61
C LYS A 275 -14.57 -60.21 4.60
N TYR A 276 -14.20 -59.81 5.82
CA TYR A 276 -13.74 -60.77 6.83
C TYR A 276 -14.82 -61.80 7.20
N SER A 277 -16.09 -61.39 7.25
CA SER A 277 -17.25 -62.28 7.47
C SER A 277 -17.42 -63.28 6.32
N THR A 278 -17.28 -62.85 5.06
CA THR A 278 -17.35 -63.75 3.90
C THR A 278 -16.13 -64.66 3.81
N ASP A 279 -14.92 -64.16 4.05
CA ASP A 279 -13.68 -64.94 4.00
C ASP A 279 -13.70 -66.06 5.06
N ALA A 280 -14.21 -65.78 6.27
CA ALA A 280 -14.39 -66.78 7.32
C ALA A 280 -15.40 -67.88 6.94
N LYS A 281 -16.53 -67.52 6.30
CA LYS A 281 -17.49 -68.50 5.76
C LYS A 281 -16.89 -69.34 4.64
N LEU A 282 -16.12 -68.71 3.75
CA LEU A 282 -15.44 -69.38 2.64
C LEU A 282 -14.43 -70.41 3.17
N LYS A 283 -13.66 -70.05 4.19
CA LYS A 283 -12.74 -70.96 4.88
C LYS A 283 -13.45 -72.16 5.51
N ALA A 284 -14.57 -71.93 6.20
CA ALA A 284 -15.38 -73.01 6.76
C ALA A 284 -15.97 -73.95 5.67
N PHE A 285 -16.39 -73.42 4.52
CA PHE A 285 -16.83 -74.25 3.39
C PHE A 285 -15.67 -75.03 2.75
N GLU A 286 -14.47 -74.45 2.64
CA GLU A 286 -13.27 -75.14 2.16
C GLU A 286 -12.90 -76.31 3.07
N ASP A 287 -12.92 -76.10 4.40
CA ASP A 287 -12.62 -77.15 5.37
C ASP A 287 -13.68 -78.28 5.33
N ASN A 288 -14.98 -77.93 5.21
CA ASN A 288 -16.06 -78.90 5.01
C ASN A 288 -15.90 -79.72 3.71
N LEU A 289 -15.44 -79.10 2.61
CA LEU A 289 -15.16 -79.79 1.35
C LEU A 289 -13.97 -80.76 1.46
N ILE A 290 -12.96 -80.39 2.25
CA ILE A 290 -11.81 -81.26 2.57
C ILE A 290 -12.27 -82.45 3.42
N GLU A 291 -13.13 -82.25 4.41
CA GLU A 291 -13.72 -83.31 5.24
C GLU A 291 -14.55 -84.28 4.38
N ALA A 292 -15.52 -83.77 3.60
CA ALA A 292 -16.36 -84.58 2.73
C ALA A 292 -15.53 -85.37 1.68
N ARG A 293 -14.44 -84.80 1.16
CA ARG A 293 -13.50 -85.52 0.28
C ARG A 293 -12.86 -86.72 0.99
N LYS A 294 -12.44 -86.58 2.25
CA LYS A 294 -11.89 -87.70 3.05
C LYS A 294 -12.94 -88.77 3.30
N GLU A 295 -14.18 -88.39 3.61
CA GLU A 295 -15.28 -89.35 3.79
C GLU A 295 -15.59 -90.14 2.52
N ILE A 296 -15.55 -89.48 1.35
CA ILE A 296 -15.66 -90.13 0.03
C ILE A 296 -14.50 -91.11 -0.19
N GLU A 297 -13.26 -90.73 0.10
CA GLU A 297 -12.08 -91.61 -0.04
C GLU A 297 -12.16 -92.84 0.89
N VAL A 298 -12.58 -92.65 2.15
CA VAL A 298 -12.87 -93.74 3.08
C VAL A 298 -14.01 -94.63 2.57
N SER A 299 -15.07 -94.06 2.01
CA SER A 299 -16.19 -94.82 1.46
C SER A 299 -15.81 -95.59 0.18
N GLN A 300 -14.97 -95.00 -0.66
CA GLN A 300 -14.43 -95.63 -1.86
C GLN A 300 -13.49 -96.79 -1.51
N SER A 301 -12.63 -96.64 -0.49
CA SER A 301 -11.79 -97.75 -0.01
C SER A 301 -12.63 -98.92 0.55
N LYS A 302 -13.70 -98.63 1.30
CA LYS A 302 -14.68 -99.65 1.76
C LYS A 302 -15.37 -100.33 0.58
N TYR A 303 -15.83 -99.58 -0.42
CA TYR A 303 -16.44 -100.12 -1.64
C TYR A 303 -15.47 -101.03 -2.40
N ASN A 304 -14.22 -100.61 -2.58
CA ASN A 304 -13.18 -101.42 -3.24
C ASN A 304 -12.90 -102.71 -2.46
N ALA A 305 -12.85 -102.66 -1.12
CA ALA A 305 -12.66 -103.85 -0.28
C ALA A 305 -13.85 -104.82 -0.36
N LEU A 306 -15.09 -104.32 -0.36
CA LEU A 306 -16.30 -105.14 -0.55
C LEU A 306 -16.36 -105.73 -1.96
N SER A 307 -15.98 -104.97 -2.98
CA SER A 307 -15.87 -105.45 -4.37
C SER A 307 -14.87 -106.60 -4.48
N LEU A 308 -13.69 -106.48 -3.84
CA LEU A 308 -12.69 -107.56 -3.77
C LEU A 308 -13.22 -108.81 -3.02
N GLN A 309 -13.96 -108.63 -1.92
CA GLN A 309 -14.61 -109.74 -1.23
C GLN A 309 -15.66 -110.42 -2.13
N LEU A 310 -16.45 -109.64 -2.86
CA LEU A 310 -17.46 -110.16 -3.80
C LEU A 310 -16.81 -110.94 -4.94
N THR A 311 -15.72 -110.44 -5.54
CA THR A 311 -14.99 -111.17 -6.58
C THR A 311 -14.39 -112.48 -6.04
N ASN A 312 -13.87 -112.47 -4.81
CA ASN A 312 -13.35 -113.69 -4.17
C ASN A 312 -14.47 -114.70 -3.89
N LYS A 313 -15.66 -114.24 -3.45
CA LYS A 313 -16.82 -115.13 -3.26
C LYS A 313 -17.38 -115.65 -4.58
N GLN A 314 -17.31 -114.86 -5.65
CA GLN A 314 -17.67 -115.32 -6.99
C GLN A 314 -16.71 -116.41 -7.49
N THR A 315 -15.40 -116.29 -7.26
CA THR A 315 -14.43 -117.33 -7.65
C THR A 315 -14.54 -118.59 -6.77
N GLU A 316 -14.76 -118.46 -5.46
CA GLU A 316 -15.10 -119.59 -4.59
C GLU A 316 -16.37 -120.33 -5.04
N LEU A 317 -17.41 -119.59 -5.45
CA LEU A 317 -18.66 -120.18 -5.93
C LEU A 317 -18.45 -120.94 -7.25
N ILE A 318 -17.73 -120.35 -8.21
CA ILE A 318 -17.37 -121.02 -9.48
C ILE A 318 -16.58 -122.31 -9.21
N GLN A 319 -15.63 -122.29 -8.28
CA GLN A 319 -14.90 -123.51 -7.89
C GLN A 319 -15.84 -124.57 -7.31
N LYS A 320 -16.77 -124.19 -6.42
CA LYS A 320 -17.75 -125.14 -5.86
C LYS A 320 -18.73 -125.67 -6.90
N ASP A 321 -19.13 -124.88 -7.89
CA ASP A 321 -19.96 -125.36 -9.00
C ASP A 321 -19.20 -126.36 -9.89
N MET A 322 -17.89 -126.17 -10.08
CA MET A 322 -17.02 -127.16 -10.72
C MET A 322 -16.95 -128.46 -9.90
N ASP A 323 -16.72 -128.37 -8.59
CA ASP A 323 -16.65 -129.52 -7.68
C ASP A 323 -18.00 -130.28 -7.63
N ILE A 324 -19.13 -129.58 -7.55
CA ILE A 324 -20.48 -130.16 -7.61
C ILE A 324 -20.72 -130.85 -8.96
N THR A 325 -20.23 -130.26 -10.06
CA THR A 325 -20.33 -130.85 -11.40
C THR A 325 -19.48 -132.13 -11.52
N LEU A 326 -18.32 -132.17 -10.86
CA LEU A 326 -17.50 -133.38 -10.76
C LEU A 326 -18.22 -134.47 -9.95
N VAL A 327 -18.66 -134.18 -8.73
CA VAL A 327 -19.38 -135.14 -7.87
C VAL A 327 -20.67 -135.65 -8.53
N ARG A 328 -21.37 -134.82 -9.31
CA ARG A 328 -22.52 -135.25 -10.12
C ARG A 328 -22.15 -136.27 -11.21
N LYS A 329 -20.97 -136.16 -11.83
CA LYS A 329 -20.46 -137.16 -12.77
C LYS A 329 -20.10 -138.47 -12.06
N GLU A 330 -19.35 -138.38 -10.96
CA GLU A 330 -18.99 -139.55 -10.14
C GLU A 330 -20.23 -140.30 -9.64
N LEU A 331 -21.27 -139.57 -9.22
CA LEU A 331 -22.56 -140.15 -8.81
C LEU A 331 -23.32 -140.77 -10.00
N GLN A 332 -23.24 -140.18 -11.20
CA GLN A 332 -23.82 -140.75 -12.40
C GLN A 332 -23.09 -142.03 -12.84
N GLU A 333 -21.77 -142.07 -12.71
CA GLU A 333 -20.94 -143.25 -12.94
C GLU A 333 -21.26 -144.37 -11.93
N LEU A 334 -21.33 -144.04 -10.63
CA LEU A 334 -21.80 -144.96 -9.58
C LEU A 334 -23.21 -145.51 -9.86
N GLN A 335 -24.14 -144.66 -10.32
CA GLN A 335 -25.49 -145.10 -10.68
C GLN A 335 -25.48 -146.04 -11.89
N ASN A 336 -24.60 -145.81 -12.87
CA ASN A 336 -24.45 -146.68 -14.03
C ASN A 336 -23.82 -148.03 -13.65
N LEU A 337 -22.79 -148.03 -12.80
CA LEU A 337 -22.20 -149.24 -12.21
C LEU A 337 -23.22 -150.02 -11.38
N TYR A 338 -24.04 -149.34 -10.57
CA TYR A 338 -25.13 -149.97 -9.83
C TYR A 338 -26.17 -150.61 -10.75
N LYS A 339 -26.58 -149.93 -11.84
CA LYS A 339 -27.49 -150.50 -12.84
C LYS A 339 -26.89 -151.76 -13.49
N GLN A 340 -25.62 -151.72 -13.90
CA GLN A 340 -24.91 -152.89 -14.45
C GLN A 340 -24.87 -154.05 -13.44
N ASN A 341 -24.53 -153.77 -12.19
CA ASN A 341 -24.50 -154.79 -11.14
C ASN A 341 -25.90 -155.38 -10.89
N SER A 342 -26.95 -154.55 -10.87
CA SER A 342 -28.34 -155.02 -10.74
C SER A 342 -28.79 -155.90 -11.92
N ALA A 343 -28.33 -155.59 -13.14
CA ALA A 343 -28.59 -156.42 -14.33
C ALA A 343 -27.84 -157.75 -14.24
N HIS A 344 -26.59 -157.76 -13.74
CA HIS A 344 -25.85 -158.99 -13.44
C HIS A 344 -26.54 -159.84 -12.36
N THR A 345 -27.07 -159.22 -11.30
CA THR A 345 -27.86 -159.89 -10.27
C THR A 345 -29.16 -160.47 -10.83
N ALA A 346 -29.84 -159.76 -11.74
CA ALA A 346 -31.03 -160.26 -12.43
C ALA A 346 -30.71 -161.46 -13.33
N GLN A 347 -29.62 -161.42 -14.09
CA GLN A 347 -29.12 -162.56 -14.88
C GLN A 347 -28.78 -163.76 -14.00
N GLN A 348 -28.18 -163.55 -12.82
CA GLN A 348 -27.96 -164.62 -11.84
C GLN A 348 -29.28 -165.20 -11.30
N ALA A 349 -30.27 -164.37 -11.01
CA ALA A 349 -31.59 -164.82 -10.55
C ALA A 349 -32.33 -165.64 -11.62
N GLU A 350 -32.24 -165.23 -12.89
CA GLU A 350 -32.84 -165.93 -14.03
C GLU A 350 -32.18 -167.30 -14.27
N LEU A 351 -30.85 -167.38 -14.13
CA LEU A 351 -30.11 -168.65 -14.13
C LEU A 351 -30.51 -169.58 -12.97
N ILE A 352 -30.69 -169.04 -11.76
CA ILE A 352 -31.21 -169.81 -10.61
C ILE A 352 -32.62 -170.31 -10.88
N GLN A 353 -33.48 -169.50 -11.50
CA GLN A 353 -34.86 -169.89 -11.84
C GLN A 353 -34.88 -171.02 -12.90
N GLN A 354 -34.02 -170.97 -13.91
CA GLN A 354 -33.84 -172.05 -14.89
C GLN A 354 -33.39 -173.36 -14.21
N LEU A 355 -32.42 -173.28 -13.28
CA LEU A 355 -31.97 -174.44 -12.50
C LEU A 355 -33.09 -175.02 -11.60
N GLN A 356 -33.93 -174.17 -11.01
CA GLN A 356 -35.08 -174.61 -10.21
C GLN A 356 -36.17 -175.28 -11.05
N LEU A 357 -36.45 -174.76 -12.25
CA LEU A 357 -37.47 -175.29 -13.15
C LEU A 357 -37.08 -176.68 -13.67
N LEU A 358 -35.81 -176.84 -14.08
CA LEU A 358 -35.22 -178.14 -14.44
C LEU A 358 -35.30 -179.17 -13.30
N ASN A 359 -35.05 -178.73 -12.06
CA ASN A 359 -35.13 -179.59 -10.88
C ASN A 359 -36.58 -179.99 -10.57
N MET A 360 -37.55 -179.10 -10.76
CA MET A 360 -38.98 -179.40 -10.64
C MET A 360 -39.46 -180.44 -11.66
N ASP A 361 -39.09 -180.31 -12.93
CA ASP A 361 -39.43 -181.30 -13.95
C ASP A 361 -38.77 -182.67 -13.66
N THR A 362 -37.53 -182.67 -13.16
CA THR A 362 -36.84 -183.89 -12.72
C THR A 362 -37.61 -184.59 -11.59
N GLN A 363 -38.04 -183.85 -10.56
CA GLN A 363 -38.86 -184.41 -9.47
C GLN A 363 -40.25 -184.88 -9.93
N LYS A 364 -40.83 -184.25 -10.95
CA LYS A 364 -42.14 -184.61 -11.50
C LYS A 364 -42.09 -185.92 -12.28
N VAL A 365 -41.00 -186.16 -13.02
CA VAL A 365 -40.75 -187.46 -13.69
C VAL A 365 -40.57 -188.58 -12.66
N LEU A 366 -39.83 -188.34 -11.56
CA LEU A 366 -39.68 -189.31 -10.47
C LEU A 366 -41.03 -189.65 -9.82
N ARG A 367 -41.85 -188.66 -9.50
CA ARG A 367 -43.17 -188.89 -8.88
C ARG A 367 -44.13 -189.66 -9.79
N ASN A 368 -44.08 -189.40 -11.10
CA ASN A 368 -44.84 -190.20 -12.08
C ASN A 368 -44.37 -191.68 -12.15
N GLN A 369 -43.11 -191.98 -11.83
CA GLN A 369 -42.65 -193.37 -11.70
C GLN A 369 -43.10 -194.01 -10.37
N GLU A 370 -43.11 -193.24 -9.27
CA GLU A 370 -43.63 -193.71 -7.97
C GLU A 370 -45.13 -194.06 -8.03
N ASP A 371 -45.94 -193.26 -8.73
CA ASP A 371 -47.38 -193.52 -8.88
C ASP A 371 -47.67 -194.81 -9.69
N VAL A 372 -46.87 -195.11 -10.72
CA VAL A 372 -46.99 -196.37 -11.49
C VAL A 372 -46.67 -197.57 -10.61
N HIS A 373 -45.57 -197.55 -9.85
CA HIS A 373 -45.22 -198.64 -8.94
C HIS A 373 -46.18 -198.80 -7.76
N THR A 374 -46.85 -197.72 -7.35
CA THR A 374 -47.88 -197.75 -6.30
C THR A 374 -49.18 -198.41 -6.82
N ALA A 375 -49.56 -198.15 -8.07
CA ALA A 375 -50.68 -198.83 -8.72
C ALA A 375 -50.44 -200.34 -8.89
N GLU A 376 -49.20 -200.74 -9.21
CA GLU A 376 -48.81 -202.16 -9.29
C GLU A 376 -48.82 -202.85 -7.91
N SER A 377 -48.36 -202.17 -6.86
CA SER A 377 -48.27 -202.75 -5.51
C SER A 377 -49.62 -203.09 -4.87
N ILE A 378 -50.65 -202.26 -5.10
CA ILE A 378 -52.00 -202.49 -4.53
C ILE A 378 -52.70 -203.71 -5.17
N SER A 379 -52.33 -204.08 -6.40
CA SER A 379 -52.83 -205.27 -7.10
C SER A 379 -52.44 -206.57 -6.38
N TYR A 380 -51.22 -206.65 -5.84
CA TYR A 380 -50.70 -207.87 -5.24
C TYR A 380 -51.04 -208.05 -3.74
N GLN A 381 -51.43 -206.99 -3.03
CA GLN A 381 -51.62 -207.05 -1.57
C GLN A 381 -52.97 -207.61 -1.09
N LYS A 382 -53.92 -207.89 -1.99
CA LYS A 382 -55.27 -208.39 -1.63
C LYS A 382 -55.53 -209.89 -1.88
N VAL A 383 -54.52 -210.64 -2.32
CA VAL A 383 -54.64 -212.08 -2.64
C VAL A 383 -54.21 -213.01 -1.48
N CYS A 384 -53.50 -212.52 -0.45
CA CYS A 384 -52.76 -213.39 0.48
C CYS A 384 -52.85 -213.09 2.00
N PHE A 385 -53.93 -212.48 2.53
CA PHE A 385 -54.12 -212.40 4.00
C PHE A 385 -55.56 -212.69 4.45
N TYR A 386 -55.68 -213.50 5.51
CA TYR A 386 -56.92 -214.00 6.15
C TYR A 386 -57.72 -215.00 5.31
N SER A 387 -57.16 -216.18 5.03
CA SER A 387 -57.17 -217.32 5.97
C SER A 387 -56.58 -217.12 7.39
N VAL A 388 -57.32 -217.59 8.40
CA VAL A 388 -56.91 -217.88 9.80
C VAL A 388 -56.69 -216.70 10.77
N ILE A 389 -57.80 -216.08 11.19
CA ILE A 389 -58.36 -216.36 12.53
C ILE A 389 -59.81 -216.84 12.29
N LYS A 390 -60.34 -217.71 13.16
CA LYS A 390 -61.75 -218.09 13.21
C LYS A 390 -62.26 -217.63 14.58
N MET A 391 -63.49 -217.11 14.64
CA MET A 391 -64.06 -216.23 15.70
C MET A 391 -63.86 -214.74 15.41
#